data_AF-A0A7V2I8A9-F1
#
_entry.id   AF-A0A7V2I8A9-F1
#
_cell.length_a   1.000
_cell.length_b   1.000
_cell.length_c   1.000
_cell.angle_alpha   90.00
_cell.angle_beta   90.00
_cell.angle_gamma   90.00
#
_symmetry.space_group_name_H-M   'P 1'
#
loop_
_entity.id
_entity.type
_entity.pdbx_description
1 polymer ?
#
loop_
_entity_poly.entity_id
_entity_poly.type
_entity_poly.pdbx_seq_one_letter_code
_entity_poly.pdbx_strand_id
1 'polypeptide(L)'
;MTNARPETAPVAIVIQLGAYHQAVPEFKRRLIEVALQQVRGNRTHAARVLGLQRTYLLRLIRDLGVAAPPPPPRRGRGTPRASLPSSA
;
A
#
# COMPACT_ATOMS: atom_id res chain seq x y z
N MET A 1 -22.21 38.42 -0.32
CA MET A 1 -20.75 38.51 -0.10
C MET A 1 -20.37 37.57 1.04
N THR A 2 -19.51 36.61 0.73
CA THR A 2 -18.67 35.74 1.59
C THR A 2 -19.30 35.15 2.87
N ASN A 3 -19.69 33.87 2.82
CA ASN A 3 -19.89 33.07 4.03
C ASN A 3 -18.63 32.24 4.31
N ALA A 4 -18.30 32.16 5.60
CA ALA A 4 -16.99 31.84 6.16
C ALA A 4 -16.44 30.48 5.70
N ARG A 5 -15.13 30.48 5.41
CA ARG A 5 -14.31 29.28 5.18
C ARG A 5 -14.31 28.49 6.49
N PRO A 6 -14.56 27.17 6.51
CA PRO A 6 -14.35 26.39 7.72
C PRO A 6 -12.87 26.46 8.06
N GLU A 7 -12.58 27.09 9.19
CA GLU A 7 -11.30 27.13 9.87
C GLU A 7 -10.80 25.69 10.01
N THR A 8 -9.78 25.36 9.23
CA THR A 8 -9.01 24.13 9.39
C THR A 8 -8.28 24.22 10.72
N ALA A 9 -8.98 23.85 11.79
CA ALA A 9 -8.38 23.65 13.09
C ALA A 9 -7.32 22.55 12.96
N PRO A 10 -6.06 22.79 13.38
CA PRO A 10 -5.07 21.74 13.42
C PRO A 10 -5.53 20.68 14.43
N VAL A 11 -5.84 19.49 13.95
CA VAL A 11 -6.14 18.34 14.81
C VAL A 11 -4.89 18.07 15.64
N ALA A 12 -4.93 18.46 16.92
CA ALA A 12 -3.81 18.24 17.84
C ALA A 12 -3.59 16.73 18.01
N ILE A 13 -2.42 16.25 17.60
CA ILE A 13 -2.03 14.85 17.80
C ILE A 13 -1.60 14.71 19.26
N VAL A 14 -2.48 14.21 20.11
CA VAL A 14 -2.16 13.89 21.51
C VAL A 14 -1.33 12.60 21.54
N ILE A 15 -0.05 12.69 21.93
CA ILE A 15 0.82 11.51 22.06
C ILE A 15 0.74 10.99 23.49
N GLN A 16 -0.06 9.96 23.72
CA GLN A 16 -0.12 9.25 25.01
C GLN A 16 1.17 8.44 25.20
N LEU A 17 2.07 8.86 26.10
CA LEU A 17 3.26 8.08 26.46
C LEU A 17 2.81 6.73 27.06
N GLY A 18 3.18 5.62 26.40
CA GLY A 18 2.70 4.26 26.67
C GLY A 18 1.97 3.62 25.48
N ALA A 19 1.45 4.43 24.56
CA ALA A 19 0.81 3.96 23.33
C ALA A 19 1.80 3.69 22.18
N TYR A 20 3.12 3.77 22.40
CA TYR A 20 4.14 3.59 21.36
C TYR A 20 3.96 2.29 20.56
N HIS A 21 3.67 1.19 21.26
CA HIS A 21 3.42 -0.12 20.66
C HIS A 21 2.20 -0.16 19.74
N GLN A 22 1.27 0.79 19.86
CA GLN A 22 0.10 0.91 18.99
C GLN A 22 0.28 2.02 17.95
N ALA A 23 0.84 3.17 18.37
CA ALA A 23 1.03 4.34 17.53
C ALA A 23 2.03 4.11 16.39
N VAL A 24 3.11 3.37 16.64
CA VAL A 24 4.11 3.11 15.58
C VAL A 24 3.58 2.18 14.49
N PRO A 25 2.96 1.03 14.81
CA PRO A 25 2.30 0.21 13.80
C PRO A 25 1.21 0.96 13.02
N GLU A 26 0.39 1.76 13.71
CA GLU A 26 -0.68 2.54 13.07
C GLU A 26 -0.11 3.60 12.11
N PHE A 27 0.89 4.36 12.55
CA PHE A 27 1.57 5.34 11.72
C PHE A 27 2.18 4.69 10.47
N LYS A 28 2.90 3.56 10.64
CA LYS A 28 3.45 2.80 9.52
C LYS A 28 2.34 2.32 8.57
N ARG A 29 1.22 1.86 9.10
CA ARG A 29 0.06 1.41 8.31
C ARG A 29 -0.47 2.55 7.43
N ARG A 30 -0.77 3.70 8.04
CA ARG A 30 -1.28 4.89 7.33
C ARG A 30 -0.29 5.40 6.28
N LEU A 31 1.01 5.42 6.61
CA LEU A 31 2.05 5.85 5.67
C LEU A 31 2.09 4.95 4.43
N ILE A 32 2.00 3.63 4.61
CA ILE A 32 1.97 2.66 3.51
C ILE A 32 0.68 2.79 2.70
N GLU A 33 -0.47 3.01 3.34
CA GLU A 33 -1.75 3.24 2.66
C GLU A 33 -1.69 4.46 1.74
N VAL A 34 -1.19 5.59 2.25
CA VAL A 34 -1.04 6.83 1.47
C VAL A 34 -0.09 6.62 0.30
N ALA A 35 1.07 5.97 0.53
CA ALA A 35 2.02 5.70 -0.54
C ALA A 35 1.40 4.81 -1.63
N LEU A 36 0.66 3.77 -1.25
CA LEU A 36 -0.03 2.89 -2.19
C LEU A 36 -1.12 3.62 -2.99
N GLN A 37 -1.87 4.53 -2.35
CA GLN A 37 -2.87 5.35 -3.04
C GLN A 37 -2.22 6.29 -4.06
N GLN A 38 -1.13 6.96 -3.70
CA GLN A 38 -0.40 7.87 -4.60
C GLN A 38 0.11 7.16 -5.86
N VAL A 39 0.59 5.93 -5.73
CA VAL A 39 1.11 5.13 -6.85
C VAL A 39 0.07 4.21 -7.51
N ARG A 40 -1.22 4.43 -7.23
CA ARG A 40 -2.35 3.63 -7.77
C ARG A 40 -2.18 2.11 -7.57
N GLY A 41 -1.69 1.71 -6.41
CA GLY A 41 -1.52 0.30 -6.04
C GLY A 41 -0.26 -0.38 -6.59
N ASN A 42 0.62 0.33 -7.30
CA ASN A 42 1.90 -0.22 -7.76
C ASN A 42 2.88 -0.42 -6.59
N ARG A 43 2.86 -1.60 -5.97
CA ARG A 43 3.69 -1.96 -4.80
C ARG A 43 5.19 -1.79 -5.02
N THR A 44 5.69 -2.04 -6.25
CA THR A 44 7.12 -1.84 -6.56
C THR A 44 7.46 -0.36 -6.57
N HIS A 45 6.57 0.48 -7.10
CA HIS A 45 6.75 1.92 -7.10
C HIS A 45 6.59 2.51 -5.68
N ALA A 46 5.60 2.06 -4.91
CA ALA A 46 5.42 2.45 -3.50
C ALA A 46 6.67 2.15 -2.68
N ALA A 47 7.27 0.96 -2.86
CA ALA A 47 8.50 0.59 -2.16
C ALA A 47 9.65 1.57 -2.48
N ARG A 48 9.80 1.95 -3.76
CA ARG A 48 10.81 2.94 -4.18
C ARG A 48 10.56 4.32 -3.59
N VAL A 49 9.31 4.80 -3.62
CA VAL A 49 8.92 6.10 -3.06
C VAL A 49 9.17 6.14 -1.55
N LEU A 50 8.91 5.05 -0.85
CA LEU A 50 9.17 4.91 0.59
C LEU A 50 10.66 4.65 0.92
N GLY A 51 11.53 4.46 -0.08
CA GLY A 51 12.93 4.09 0.13
C GLY A 51 13.11 2.69 0.74
N LEU A 52 12.11 1.82 0.62
CA LEU A 52 12.11 0.47 1.19
C LEU A 52 12.39 -0.58 0.13
N GLN A 53 13.00 -1.70 0.56
CA GLN A 53 13.05 -2.89 -0.28
C GLN A 53 11.63 -3.44 -0.49
N ARG A 54 11.30 -3.81 -1.72
CA ARG A 54 9.97 -4.37 -2.08
C ARG A 54 9.54 -5.53 -1.18
N THR A 55 10.46 -6.44 -0.85
CA THR A 55 10.19 -7.60 0.01
C THR A 55 9.81 -7.17 1.42
N TYR A 56 10.49 -6.15 1.96
CA TYR A 56 10.18 -5.60 3.27
C TYR A 56 8.83 -4.90 3.29
N LEU A 57 8.50 -4.12 2.26
CA LEU A 57 7.16 -3.53 2.13
C LEU A 57 6.05 -4.59 2.13
N LEU A 58 6.23 -5.69 1.37
CA LEU A 58 5.25 -6.77 1.33
C LEU A 58 5.10 -7.48 2.68
N ARG A 59 6.19 -7.61 3.44
CA ARG A 59 6.14 -8.11 4.82
C ARG A 59 5.34 -7.15 5.71
N LEU A 60 5.65 -5.86 5.68
CA LEU A 60 4.91 -4.84 6.46
C LEU A 60 3.41 -4.82 6.14
N ILE A 61 3.03 -4.95 4.87
CA ILE A 61 1.60 -4.99 4.48
C ILE A 61 0.88 -6.18 5.13
N ARG A 62 1.54 -7.34 5.24
CA ARG A 62 0.98 -8.54 5.88
C ARG A 62 0.94 -8.39 7.39
N ASP A 63 2.05 -7.97 7.98
CA ASP A 63 2.21 -7.88 9.44
C ASP A 63 1.33 -6.78 10.04
N LEU A 64 1.10 -5.68 9.32
CA LEU A 64 0.30 -4.54 9.76
C LEU A 64 -1.16 -4.59 9.26
N GLY A 65 -1.54 -5.60 8.48
CA GLY A 65 -2.90 -5.73 7.93
C GLY A 65 -3.32 -4.54 7.05
N VAL A 66 -2.39 -3.94 6.30
CA VAL A 66 -2.68 -2.79 5.44
C VAL A 66 -3.69 -3.21 4.36
N ALA A 67 -4.79 -2.46 4.22
CA ALA A 67 -5.76 -2.63 3.14
C ALA A 67 -5.16 -2.16 1.79
N ALA A 68 -4.15 -2.89 1.32
CA ALA A 68 -3.58 -2.66 0.00
C ALA A 68 -4.57 -3.21 -1.05
N PRO A 69 -4.97 -2.43 -2.08
CA PRO A 69 -5.77 -2.98 -3.16
C PRO A 69 -5.08 -4.23 -3.72
N PRO A 70 -5.85 -5.30 -4.03
CA PRO A 70 -5.30 -6.56 -4.51
C PRO A 70 -4.41 -6.28 -5.73
N PRO A 71 -3.25 -6.96 -5.84
CA PRO A 71 -2.37 -6.69 -6.98
C PRO A 71 -3.16 -7.04 -8.26
N PRO A 72 -3.00 -6.27 -9.34
CA PRO A 72 -3.65 -6.62 -10.60
C PRO A 72 -3.31 -8.07 -10.94
N PRO A 73 -4.28 -8.87 -11.41
CA PRO A 73 -4.05 -10.27 -11.75
C PRO A 73 -2.85 -10.32 -12.68
N ARG A 74 -1.87 -11.16 -12.33
CA ARG A 74 -0.66 -11.34 -13.15
C ARG A 74 -1.12 -11.80 -14.52
N ARG A 75 -1.10 -10.89 -15.50
CA ARG A 75 -1.49 -11.18 -16.88
C ARG A 75 -0.54 -12.26 -17.40
N GLY A 76 -1.05 -13.49 -17.43
CA GLY A 76 -0.54 -14.67 -18.14
C GLY A 76 0.94 -15.00 -17.94
N ARG A 77 1.25 -15.88 -16.99
CA ARG A 77 2.40 -16.79 -17.15
C ARG A 77 1.85 -18.15 -17.60
N GLY A 78 1.81 -18.34 -18.92
CA GLY A 78 1.71 -19.63 -19.59
C GLY A 78 0.30 -20.22 -19.68
N THR A 79 -0.45 -19.85 -20.72
CA THR A 79 -1.40 -20.78 -21.37
C THR A 79 -0.71 -21.45 -22.57
N PRO A 80 -1.14 -22.67 -22.93
CA PRO A 80 -0.29 -23.82 -23.17
C PRO A 80 0.27 -23.83 -24.59
N ARG A 81 1.53 -24.25 -24.75
CA ARG A 81 2.05 -24.65 -26.07
C ARG A 81 1.33 -25.94 -26.44
N ALA A 82 0.21 -25.79 -27.15
CA ALA A 82 -0.54 -26.88 -27.74
C ALA A 82 0.42 -27.77 -28.55
N SER A 83 0.57 -29.00 -28.10
CA SER A 83 1.22 -30.07 -28.85
C SER A 83 0.34 -30.37 -30.06
N LEU A 84 0.79 -29.98 -31.25
CA LEU A 84 0.16 -30.39 -32.51
C LEU A 84 0.32 -31.92 -32.65
N PRO A 85 -0.74 -32.69 -32.97
CA PRO A 85 -0.58 -34.08 -33.33
C PRO A 85 0.14 -34.17 -34.69
N SER A 86 1.30 -34.82 -34.68
CA SER A 86 2.04 -35.17 -35.89
C SER A 86 1.29 -36.29 -36.61
N SER A 87 0.59 -35.97 -37.69
CA SER A 87 0.15 -36.95 -38.69
C SER A 87 1.24 -37.08 -39.76
N ALA A 88 1.90 -38.24 -39.81
CA ALA A 88 2.54 -38.82 -40.99
C ALA A 88 2.82 -40.31 -40.73
#